data_AF-A0AAW6XW46-F1
#
_entry.id   AF-A0AAW6XW46-F1
#
_cell.length_a   1.000
_cell.length_b   1.000
_cell.length_c   1.000
_cell.angle_alpha   90.00
_cell.angle_beta   90.00
_cell.angle_gamma   90.00
#
_symmetry.space_group_name_H-M   'P 1'
#
loop_
_entity.id
_entity.type
_entity.pdbx_description
1 polymer ?
#
loop_
_entity_poly.entity_id
_entity_poly.type
_entity_poly.pdbx_seq_one_letter_code
_entity_poly.pdbx_strand_id
1 'polypeptide(L)'
;LEYCSNMQDAFACADMVLARSGAGTVCEISALGLPATYVPLPIGNGEQKLNAADVVAGGGAQIIEDKHLNASTVVDQVFSLVNDSEKLSEMSAAAQR
;
A
#
# COMPACT_ATOMS: atom_id res chain seq x y z
N LEU A 1 -4.75 -0.66 -18.85
CA LEU A 1 -4.01 -1.91 -19.07
C LEU A 1 -4.81 -3.04 -18.44
N GLU A 2 -4.93 -4.18 -19.09
CA GLU A 2 -5.59 -5.36 -18.51
C GLU A 2 -4.65 -6.10 -17.55
N TYR A 3 -3.35 -6.12 -17.84
CA TYR A 3 -2.29 -6.69 -17.00
C TYR A 3 -0.97 -5.91 -17.16
N CYS A 4 -0.18 -5.80 -16.09
CA CYS A 4 1.15 -5.22 -16.12
C CYS A 4 2.20 -6.34 -16.10
N SER A 5 2.79 -6.64 -17.26
CA SER A 5 3.77 -7.74 -17.37
C SER A 5 5.14 -7.41 -16.76
N ASN A 6 5.47 -6.12 -16.64
CA ASN A 6 6.74 -5.64 -16.10
C ASN A 6 6.51 -4.94 -14.76
N MET A 7 6.05 -5.68 -13.76
CA MET A 7 5.79 -5.10 -12.43
C MET A 7 7.05 -4.53 -11.79
N GLN A 8 8.23 -5.08 -12.07
CA GLN A 8 9.49 -4.55 -11.58
C GLN A 8 9.75 -3.10 -12.03
N ASP A 9 9.39 -2.76 -13.28
CA ASP A 9 9.57 -1.41 -13.79
C ASP A 9 8.58 -0.45 -13.13
N ALA A 10 7.34 -0.91 -12.91
CA ALA A 10 6.31 -0.15 -12.21
C ALA A 10 6.69 0.14 -10.75
N PHE A 11 7.26 -0.84 -10.05
CA PHE A 11 7.74 -0.63 -8.69
C PHE A 11 8.98 0.25 -8.63
N ALA A 12 9.91 0.10 -9.58
CA ALA A 12 11.13 0.90 -9.61
C ALA A 12 10.86 2.41 -9.82
N CYS A 13 9.74 2.77 -10.44
CA CYS A 13 9.34 4.17 -10.62
C CYS A 13 8.30 4.67 -9.62
N ALA A 14 7.85 3.83 -8.68
CA ALA A 14 6.81 4.20 -7.73
C ALA A 14 7.39 4.82 -6.45
N ASP A 15 6.85 5.96 -6.04
CA ASP A 15 7.11 6.53 -4.72
C ASP A 15 6.23 5.89 -3.62
N MET A 16 5.08 5.33 -4.03
CA MET A 16 4.17 4.56 -3.16
C MET A 16 3.21 3.69 -3.97
N VAL A 17 2.55 2.74 -3.30
CA VAL A 17 1.59 1.81 -3.92
C VAL A 17 0.20 1.89 -3.29
N LEU A 18 -0.84 1.93 -4.12
CA LEU A 18 -2.24 1.70 -3.72
C LEU A 18 -2.67 0.32 -4.26
N ALA A 19 -2.91 -0.65 -3.40
CA ALA A 19 -3.19 -2.03 -3.83
C ALA A 19 -4.07 -2.81 -2.86
N ARG A 20 -4.57 -3.98 -3.32
CA ARG A 20 -5.08 -5.02 -2.42
C ARG A 20 -3.94 -5.58 -1.57
N SER A 21 -4.26 -6.05 -0.36
CA SER A 21 -3.28 -6.63 0.56
C SER A 21 -3.29 -8.17 0.55
N GLY A 22 -3.18 -8.74 -0.65
CA GLY A 22 -2.87 -10.17 -0.78
C GLY A 22 -1.46 -10.44 -0.24
N ALA A 23 -1.23 -11.63 0.33
CA ALA A 23 0.03 -11.95 1.01
C ALA A 23 1.27 -11.69 0.13
N GLY A 24 1.26 -12.17 -1.12
CA GLY A 24 2.37 -11.93 -2.07
C GLY A 24 2.60 -10.45 -2.37
N THR A 25 1.52 -9.67 -2.54
CA THR A 25 1.61 -8.22 -2.78
C THR A 25 2.21 -7.50 -1.58
N VAL A 26 1.78 -7.84 -0.36
CA VAL A 26 2.36 -7.24 0.86
C VAL A 26 3.84 -7.58 0.97
N CYS A 27 4.21 -8.87 0.79
CA CYS A 27 5.61 -9.29 0.84
C CYS A 27 6.48 -8.56 -0.18
N GLU A 28 6.02 -8.43 -1.43
CA GLU A 28 6.78 -7.79 -2.50
C GLU A 28 6.98 -6.29 -2.25
N ILE A 29 5.92 -5.58 -1.89
CA ILE A 29 5.97 -4.13 -1.59
C ILE A 29 6.86 -3.85 -0.38
N SER A 30 6.73 -4.63 0.69
CA SER A 30 7.57 -4.51 1.89
C SER A 30 9.04 -4.81 1.60
N ALA A 31 9.33 -5.86 0.82
CA ALA A 31 10.69 -6.20 0.43
C ALA A 31 11.37 -5.08 -0.38
N LEU A 32 10.58 -4.33 -1.15
CA LEU A 32 11.05 -3.18 -1.91
C LEU A 32 11.12 -1.89 -1.08
N GLY A 33 10.61 -1.90 0.15
CA GLY A 33 10.56 -0.71 1.01
C GLY A 33 9.63 0.38 0.49
N LEU A 34 8.60 0.00 -0.27
CA LEU A 34 7.65 0.94 -0.83
C LEU A 34 6.55 1.26 0.21
N PRO A 35 6.30 2.55 0.51
CA PRO A 35 5.12 2.96 1.25
C PRO A 35 3.84 2.46 0.58
N ALA A 36 2.86 2.03 1.37
CA ALA A 36 1.62 1.48 0.84
C ALA A 36 0.36 2.07 1.46
N THR A 37 -0.68 2.23 0.63
CA THR A 37 -2.06 2.29 1.07
C THR A 37 -2.75 0.99 0.65
N TYR A 38 -3.10 0.16 1.62
CA TYR A 38 -3.77 -1.10 1.35
C TYR A 38 -5.29 -0.94 1.38
N VAL A 39 -5.96 -1.58 0.43
CA VAL A 39 -7.42 -1.70 0.37
C VAL A 39 -7.78 -3.18 0.48
N PRO A 40 -7.88 -3.76 1.68
CA PRO A 40 -8.18 -5.17 1.85
C PRO A 40 -9.47 -5.55 1.12
N LEU A 41 -9.45 -6.69 0.43
CA LEU A 41 -10.65 -7.23 -0.20
C LEU A 41 -11.74 -7.46 0.87
N PRO A 42 -12.98 -6.98 0.68
CA PRO A 42 -14.03 -7.10 1.69
C PRO A 42 -14.66 -8.50 1.72
N ILE A 43 -14.29 -9.36 0.78
CA ILE A 43 -14.81 -10.72 0.61
C ILE A 43 -13.82 -11.70 1.23
N GLY A 44 -14.34 -12.74 1.88
CA GLY A 44 -13.55 -13.80 2.50
C GLY A 44 -13.56 -13.70 4.01
N ASN A 45 -12.52 -14.25 4.64
CA ASN A 45 -12.38 -14.34 6.10
C ASN A 45 -11.61 -13.17 6.73
N GLY A 46 -11.22 -12.16 5.94
CA GLY A 46 -10.47 -11.01 6.41
C GLY A 46 -8.95 -11.16 6.41
N GLU A 47 -8.38 -12.24 5.84
CA GLU A 47 -6.91 -12.46 5.76
C GLU A 47 -6.16 -11.23 5.24
N GLN A 48 -6.71 -10.50 4.27
CA GLN A 48 -6.01 -9.35 3.68
C GLN A 48 -5.75 -8.22 4.68
N LYS A 49 -6.58 -8.07 5.71
CA LYS A 49 -6.29 -7.11 6.79
C LYS A 49 -5.17 -7.61 7.70
N LEU A 50 -5.09 -8.93 7.92
CA LEU A 50 -4.05 -9.57 8.72
C LEU A 50 -2.70 -9.54 8.00
N ASN A 51 -2.67 -9.81 6.69
CA ASN A 51 -1.44 -9.75 5.88
C ASN A 51 -0.73 -8.39 6.00
N ALA A 52 -1.51 -7.30 6.02
CA ALA A 52 -0.97 -5.93 6.11
C ALA A 52 -0.74 -5.44 7.55
N ALA A 53 -1.18 -6.20 8.57
CA ALA A 53 -1.24 -5.71 9.94
C ALA A 53 0.13 -5.30 10.49
N ASP A 54 1.16 -6.10 10.24
CA ASP A 54 2.51 -5.84 10.75
C ASP A 54 3.14 -4.61 10.07
N VAL A 55 2.98 -4.48 8.75
CA VAL A 55 3.48 -3.33 7.99
C VAL A 55 2.79 -2.04 8.43
N VAL A 56 1.49 -2.09 8.68
CA VAL A 56 0.71 -0.95 9.21
C VAL A 56 1.13 -0.60 10.63
N ALA A 57 1.30 -1.61 11.50
CA ALA A 57 1.75 -1.41 12.87
C ALA A 57 3.17 -0.84 12.94
N GLY A 58 4.05 -1.22 12.01
CA GLY A 58 5.39 -0.66 11.84
C GLY A 58 5.39 0.76 11.28
N GLY A 59 4.26 1.23 10.72
CA GLY A 59 4.14 2.54 10.09
C GLY A 59 4.58 2.57 8.63
N GLY A 60 4.81 1.43 7.99
CA GLY A 60 5.16 1.34 6.57
C GLY A 60 3.98 1.44 5.61
N ALA A 61 2.75 1.31 6.14
CA ALA A 61 1.53 1.36 5.34
C ALA A 61 0.34 1.94 6.12
N GLN A 62 -0.69 2.36 5.39
CA GLN A 62 -2.02 2.68 5.92
C GLN A 62 -3.10 1.82 5.25
N ILE A 63 -4.28 1.71 5.87
CA ILE A 63 -5.41 0.95 5.32
C ILE A 63 -6.59 1.88 5.04
N ILE A 64 -7.20 1.71 3.86
CA ILE A 64 -8.53 2.21 3.54
C ILE A 64 -9.45 1.00 3.40
N GLU A 65 -10.55 0.94 4.16
CA GLU A 65 -11.53 -0.13 3.96
C GLU A 65 -12.17 -0.01 2.58
N ASP A 66 -12.44 -1.13 1.90
CA ASP A 66 -12.99 -1.15 0.55
C ASP A 66 -14.24 -0.29 0.38
N LYS A 67 -15.17 -0.38 1.33
CA LYS A 67 -16.42 0.40 1.36
C LYS A 67 -16.20 1.92 1.46
N HIS A 68 -15.00 2.34 1.88
CA HIS A 68 -14.61 3.74 2.01
C HIS A 68 -13.77 4.22 0.83
N LEU A 69 -13.25 3.33 -0.02
CA LEU A 69 -12.49 3.74 -1.20
C LEU A 69 -13.38 4.43 -2.23
N ASN A 70 -13.25 5.75 -2.29
CA ASN A 70 -13.89 6.61 -3.28
C ASN A 70 -12.97 7.77 -3.68
N ALA A 71 -13.37 8.55 -4.69
CA ALA A 71 -12.57 9.64 -5.23
C ALA A 71 -12.13 10.65 -4.15
N SER A 72 -13.00 11.01 -3.20
CA SER A 72 -12.64 11.93 -2.09
C SER A 72 -11.54 11.31 -1.24
N THR A 73 -11.73 10.07 -0.78
CA THR A 73 -10.73 9.42 0.09
C THR A 73 -9.38 9.22 -0.58
N VAL A 74 -9.35 9.01 -1.91
CA VAL A 74 -8.09 8.93 -2.66
C VAL A 74 -7.38 10.29 -2.64
N VAL A 75 -8.10 11.37 -2.91
CA VAL A 75 -7.51 12.71 -2.83
C VAL A 75 -7.04 13.01 -1.40
N ASP A 76 -7.88 12.76 -0.42
CA ASP A 76 -7.64 13.18 0.96
C ASP A 76 -6.53 12.36 1.64
N GLN A 77 -6.39 11.07 1.33
CA GLN A 77 -5.45 10.19 2.03
C GLN A 77 -4.28 9.73 1.17
N VAL A 78 -4.49 9.49 -0.13
CA VAL A 78 -3.42 9.00 -1.03
C VAL A 78 -2.65 10.19 -1.58
N PHE A 79 -3.32 11.18 -2.17
CA PHE A 79 -2.59 12.35 -2.71
C PHE A 79 -1.98 13.23 -1.63
N SER A 80 -2.62 13.37 -0.47
CA SER A 80 -1.98 14.05 0.67
C SER A 80 -0.66 13.36 1.05
N LEU A 81 -0.63 12.02 1.06
CA LEU A 81 0.58 11.25 1.35
C LEU A 81 1.64 11.37 0.25
N VAL A 82 1.26 11.30 -1.03
CA VAL A 82 2.20 11.52 -2.16
C VAL A 82 2.91 12.87 -2.06
N ASN A 83 2.21 13.90 -1.56
CA ASN A 83 2.76 15.25 -1.44
C ASN A 83 3.54 15.48 -0.13
N ASP A 84 3.63 14.48 0.75
CA ASP A 84 4.37 14.54 2.01
C ASP A 84 5.64 13.68 1.92
N SER A 85 6.72 14.28 1.41
CA SER A 85 8.00 13.59 1.19
C SER A 85 8.65 13.11 2.48
N GLU A 86 8.44 13.81 3.60
CA GLU A 86 8.97 13.39 4.89
C GLU A 86 8.23 12.12 5.34
N LYS A 87 6.89 12.13 5.22
CA LYS A 87 6.10 10.97 5.59
C LYS A 87 6.37 9.75 4.72
N LEU A 88 6.53 9.93 3.41
CA LEU A 88 6.91 8.83 2.51
C LEU A 88 8.26 8.22 2.88
N SER A 89 9.24 9.05 3.25
CA SER A 89 10.55 8.57 3.69
C SER A 89 10.47 7.75 4.98
N GLU A 90 9.69 8.23 5.97
CA GLU A 90 9.42 7.48 7.21
C GLU A 90 8.76 6.13 6.93
N MET A 91 7.73 6.13 6.09
CA MET A 91 7.00 4.92 5.72
C MET A 91 7.90 3.94 4.96
N SER A 92 8.76 4.42 4.07
CA SER A 92 9.68 3.58 3.30
C SER A 92 10.67 2.87 4.23
N ALA A 93 11.25 3.59 5.19
CA ALA A 93 12.16 3.03 6.19
C ALA A 93 11.47 2.06 7.17
N ALA A 94 10.16 2.20 7.34
CA ALA A 94 9.34 1.31 8.16
C ALA A 94 8.88 0.05 7.41
N ALA A 95 8.63 0.15 6.10
CA ALA A 95 8.12 -0.95 5.27
C ALA A 95 9.09 -2.13 5.13
N GLN A 96 10.40 -1.90 5.33
CA GLN A 96 11.46 -2.91 5.24
C GLN A 96 11.75 -3.65 6.56
N ARG A 97 11.05 -3.32 7.66
CA ARG A 97 11.26 -3.93 8.98
C ARG A 97 10.29 -5.05 9.25
#